data_AF-A0ABD1CG45-F1
#
_entry.id   AF-A0ABD1CG45-F1
#
_cell.length_a   1.000
_cell.length_b   1.000
_cell.length_c   1.000
_cell.angle_alpha   90.00
_cell.angle_beta   90.00
_cell.angle_gamma   90.00
#
_symmetry.space_group_name_H-M   'P 1'
#
loop_
_entity.id
_entity.type
_entity.pdbx_description
1 polymer ?
#
loop_
_entity_poly.entity_id
_entity_poly.type
_entity_poly.pdbx_seq_one_letter_code
_entity_poly.pdbx_strand_id
1 'polypeptide(L)' 'MDDPINPTHLPVNGDCRKFMKCYGGRAYEHECPAGLEFGIQVNRCDYPELARCSFNYGW' A
#
# COMPACT_ATOMS: atom_id res chain seq x y z
N MET A 1 0.70 2.63 19.47
CA MET A 1 0.31 4.05 19.56
C MET A 1 0.27 4.55 18.13
N ASP A 2 -0.90 4.47 17.49
CA ASP A 2 -1.10 5.01 16.14
C ASP A 2 -0.87 6.51 16.19
N ASP A 3 0.27 6.95 15.66
CA ASP A 3 0.60 8.37 15.60
C ASP A 3 -0.35 9.04 14.59
N PRO A 4 -1.26 9.94 15.01
CA PRO A 4 -2.25 10.55 14.12
C PRO A 4 -1.60 11.43 13.04
N ILE A 5 -0.30 11.71 13.17
CA ILE A 5 0.50 12.51 12.22
C ILE A 5 1.13 11.62 11.13
N ASN A 6 1.38 10.33 11.40
CA ASN A 6 2.04 9.41 10.45
C ASN A 6 1.22 8.12 10.29
N PRO A 7 0.16 8.14 9.44
CA PRO A 7 -0.63 6.95 9.18
C PRO A 7 0.25 5.88 8.54
N THR A 8 0.29 4.69 9.15
CA THR A 8 1.02 3.55 8.60
C THR A 8 0.23 2.97 7.44
N HIS A 9 0.86 2.83 6.28
CA HIS A 9 0.30 2.14 5.13
C HIS A 9 0.97 0.78 4.98
N LEU A 10 0.16 -0.27 4.90
CA LEU A 10 0.60 -1.65 4.79
C LEU A 10 0.19 -2.22 3.43
N PRO A 11 1.09 -2.91 2.70
CA PRO A 11 0.73 -3.59 1.45
C PRO A 11 -0.21 -4.77 1.74
N VAL A 12 -1.14 -5.07 0.83
CA VAL A 12 -1.93 -6.30 0.91
C VAL A 12 -1.19 -7.43 0.18
N ASN A 13 -0.92 -8.52 0.90
CA ASN A 13 -0.19 -9.66 0.35
C ASN A 13 -1.06 -10.46 -0.63
N GLY A 14 -0.79 -10.32 -1.93
CA GLY A 14 -1.55 -10.96 -3.02
C GLY A 14 -2.31 -9.97 -3.89
N ASP A 15 -2.57 -8.75 -3.40
CA ASP A 15 -3.26 -7.70 -4.13
C ASP A 15 -2.47 -6.39 -4.05
N CYS A 16 -1.54 -6.21 -4.99
CA CYS A 16 -0.75 -4.97 -5.08
C CYS A 16 -1.59 -3.73 -5.38
N ARG A 17 -2.82 -3.91 -5.86
CA ARG A 17 -3.81 -2.84 -6.03
C ARG A 17 -4.50 -2.46 -4.73
N LYS A 18 -4.26 -3.16 -3.63
CA LYS A 18 -4.88 -2.89 -2.33
C LYS A 18 -3.82 -2.63 -1.28
N PHE A 19 -4.15 -1.73 -0.37
CA PHE A 19 -3.32 -1.40 0.77
C PHE A 19 -4.18 -1.14 1.98
N MET A 20 -3.64 -1.41 3.16
CA MET A 20 -4.31 -1.13 4.42
C MET A 20 -3.75 0.15 5.02
N LYS A 21 -4.62 1.09 5.34
CA LYS A 21 -4.29 2.33 6.04
C LYS A 21 -4.67 2.20 7.50
N CYS A 22 -3.69 2.24 8.39
CA CYS A 22 -3.94 2.28 9.82
C CYS A 22 -4.34 3.68 10.26
N TYR A 23 -5.51 3.80 10.85
CA TYR A 23 -6.03 5.02 11.44
C TYR A 23 -6.69 4.72 12.79
N GLY A 24 -6.11 5.25 13.87
CA GLY A 24 -6.66 5.11 15.22
C GLY A 24 -6.69 3.67 15.74
N GLY A 25 -5.70 2.84 15.38
CA GLY A 25 -5.61 1.45 15.80
C GLY A 25 -6.45 0.49 14.95
N ARG A 26 -7.03 0.98 13.86
CA ARG A 26 -7.79 0.16 12.90
C ARG A 26 -7.19 0.28 11.50
N ALA A 27 -7.01 -0.88 10.87
CA ALA A 27 -6.58 -0.97 9.48
C ALA A 27 -7.80 -0.91 8.55
N TYR A 28 -7.81 0.06 7.64
CA TYR A 28 -8.82 0.23 6.61
C TYR A 28 -8.27 -0.23 5.26
N GLU A 29 -8.92 -1.18 4.61
CA GLU A 29 -8.57 -1.58 3.25
C GLU A 29 -8.95 -0.46 2.26
N HIS A 30 -7.99 -0.07 1.45
CA HIS A 30 -8.14 0.88 0.35
C HIS A 30 -7.66 0.25 -0.94
N GLU A 31 -8.39 0.50 -2.02
CA GLU A 31 -8.00 0.08 -3.35
C GLU A 31 -7.40 1.27 -4.12
N CYS A 32 -6.27 1.02 -4.78
CA CYS A 32 -5.64 1.94 -5.72
C CYS A 32 -6.44 2.03 -7.02
N PRO A 33 -6.35 3.16 -7.74
CA PRO A 33 -6.94 3.31 -9.06
C PRO A 33 -6.51 2.19 -10.02
N ALA A 34 -7.36 1.88 -11.00
CA ALA A 34 -7.09 0.84 -11.97
C ALA A 34 -5.75 1.07 -12.69
N GLY A 35 -4.85 0.08 -12.64
CA GLY A 35 -3.52 0.15 -13.26
C GLY A 35 -2.40 0.69 -12.36
N LEU A 36 -2.71 1.10 -11.12
CA LEU A 36 -1.72 1.52 -10.12
C LEU A 36 -1.57 0.48 -9.00
N GLU A 37 -0.39 0.43 -8.42
CA GLU A 37 -0.04 -0.45 -7.31
C GLU A 37 0.40 0.36 -6.10
N PHE A 38 0.12 -0.14 -4.91
CA PHE A 38 0.63 0.45 -3.68
C PHE A 38 2.12 0.14 -3.52
N GLY A 39 2.96 1.18 -3.64
CA GLY A 39 4.38 1.07 -3.42
C GLY A 39 4.74 1.39 -1.98
N ILE A 40 5.28 0.42 -1.25
CA ILE A 40 5.73 0.60 0.14
C ILE A 40 6.87 1.64 0.20
N GLN A 41 7.75 1.67 -0.81
CA GLN A 41 8.83 2.65 -0.90
C GLN A 41 8.32 4.09 -1.06
N VAL A 42 7.27 4.28 -1.87
CA VAL A 42 6.68 5.60 -2.14
C VAL A 42 5.50 5.93 -1.21
N ASN A 43 5.08 4.98 -0.37
CA ASN A 43 3.93 5.06 0.54
C ASN A 43 2.64 5.56 -0.13
N ARG A 44 2.43 5.21 -1.40
CA ARG A 44 1.28 5.64 -2.20
C ARG A 44 1.00 4.71 -3.36
N CYS A 45 -0.19 4.85 -3.95
CA CYS A 45 -0.51 4.25 -5.24
C CYS A 45 0.32 4.93 -6.35
N ASP A 46 1.12 4.14 -7.04
CA ASP A 46 1.96 4.59 -8.14
C ASP A 46 2.02 3.50 -9.21
N TYR A 47 2.68 3.76 -10.33
CA TYR A 47 2.75 2.77 -11.41
C TYR A 47 3.52 1.52 -10.95
N PRO A 48 3.20 0.31 -11.44
CA PRO A 48 3.87 -0.93 -11.02
C PRO A 48 5.40 -0.89 -11.17
N GLU A 49 5.91 -0.14 -12.14
CA GLU A 49 7.35 0.11 -12.34
C GLU A 49 8.02 0.85 -11.16
N LEU A 50 7.28 1.75 -10.52
CA LEU A 50 7.71 2.60 -9.41
C LEU A 50 7.34 1.99 -8.05
N ALA A 51 6.12 1.48 -7.94
CA ALA A 51 5.59 0.83 -6.75
C ALA A 51 6.35 -0.47 -6.44
N ARG A 52 6.79 -1.18 -7.48
CA ARG A 52 7.55 -2.44 -7.40
C ARG A 52 6.89 -3.48 -6.50
N CYS A 53 5.57 -3.42 -6.32
CA CYS A 53 4.85 -4.35 -5.47
C CYS A 53 4.82 -5.74 -6.13
N SER A 54 4.38 -5.82 -7.39
CA SER A 54 4.38 -7.09 -8.14
C SER A 54 5.79 -7.65 -8.35
N PHE A 55 6.81 -6.78 -8.37
CA PHE A 55 8.22 -7.18 -8.51
C PHE A 55 8.86 -7.66 -7.20
N ASN A 56 8.30 -7.31 -6.03
CA ASN A 56 8.81 -7.79 -4.74
C ASN A 56 8.48 -9.27 -4.51
N TYR A 57 7.44 -9.79 -5.18
CA TYR A 57 7.07 -11.21 -5.25
C TYR A 57 7.83 -11.96 -6.36
N GLY A 58 9.14 -11.71 -6.46
CA GLY A 58 10.00 -12.11 -7.56
C GLY A 58 9.80 -13.54 -8.10
N TRP A 59 9.84 -13.64 -9.43
CA TRP A 59 10.17 -14.85 -10.17
C TRP A 59 11.58 -14.71 -10.74
#